data_AF-A0A2A7MZM5-F1
#
_entry.id   AF-A0A2A7MZM5-F1
#
_cell.length_a   1.000
_cell.length_b   1.000
_cell.length_c   1.000
_cell.angle_alpha   90.00
_cell.angle_beta   90.00
_cell.angle_gamma   90.00
#
_symmetry.space_group_name_H-M   'P 1'
#
loop_
_entity.id
_entity.type
_entity.pdbx_description
1 polymer ?
#
loop_
_entity_poly.entity_id
_entity_poly.type
_entity_poly.pdbx_seq_one_letter_code
_entity_poly.pdbx_strand_id
1 'polypeptide(L)'
;MVITSVGEDAHRVDALLDLGSDERLADGAAQLAAEKPDAVMWACTSGSFVFGPQGAQDQAAAVAAAAGVPASSTSIAFVDALRHLGIRRVAVAASYPDDVAQHFVAFLTAGGAEVVSMGSHGIYTAAEVGTLTPDQVVAMVVAADHPDAEAVLVPDTAMHTLAIVDKLEAAVGKPVLTANQVTVWKGLALLGPVPSLPGLGTLFGDRQ
;
A
#
# COMPACT_ATOMS: atom_id res chain seq x y z
N MET A 1 14.50 -10.84 1.04
CA MET A 1 13.24 -10.59 0.31
C MET A 1 12.86 -11.88 -0.39
N VAL A 2 11.66 -12.40 -0.13
CA VAL A 2 11.12 -13.60 -0.81
C VAL A 2 10.03 -13.12 -1.75
N ILE A 3 10.04 -13.59 -3.00
CA ILE A 3 8.98 -13.33 -3.97
C ILE A 3 8.03 -14.53 -3.93
N THR A 4 6.83 -14.35 -3.38
CA THR A 4 5.76 -15.35 -3.46
C THR A 4 5.41 -15.60 -4.91
N SER A 5 5.10 -16.85 -5.28
CA SER A 5 4.75 -17.17 -6.65
C SER A 5 3.54 -16.36 -7.11
N VAL A 6 3.69 -15.62 -8.21
CA VAL A 6 2.65 -14.82 -8.84
C VAL A 6 2.15 -15.65 -10.01
N GLY A 7 0.98 -16.28 -9.91
CA GLY A 7 0.44 -17.07 -11.02
C GLY A 7 0.24 -16.21 -12.27
N GLU A 8 -0.59 -15.18 -12.11
CA GLU A 8 -0.87 -14.14 -13.10
C GLU A 8 -0.67 -12.78 -12.42
N ASP A 9 0.06 -11.84 -13.04
CA ASP A 9 0.34 -10.49 -12.50
C ASP A 9 -0.74 -9.47 -12.86
N ALA A 10 -1.95 -9.96 -13.12
CA ALA A 10 -3.09 -9.16 -13.56
C ALA A 10 -3.80 -8.46 -12.41
N HIS A 11 -4.19 -7.21 -12.65
CA HIS A 11 -5.13 -6.44 -11.83
C HIS A 11 -6.57 -6.89 -12.13
N ARG A 12 -6.88 -8.13 -11.76
CA ARG A 12 -8.18 -8.77 -11.88
C ARG A 12 -8.50 -9.49 -10.57
N VAL A 13 -9.74 -9.37 -10.08
CA VAL A 13 -10.09 -9.81 -8.72
C VAL A 13 -9.75 -11.28 -8.44
N ASP A 14 -10.01 -12.20 -9.36
CA ASP A 14 -9.69 -13.62 -9.16
C ASP A 14 -8.19 -13.91 -9.13
N ALA A 15 -7.39 -13.26 -9.98
CA ALA A 15 -5.92 -13.35 -9.92
C ALA A 15 -5.37 -12.80 -8.59
N LEU A 16 -5.95 -11.71 -8.07
CA LEU A 16 -5.57 -11.12 -6.80
C LEU A 16 -5.97 -12.00 -5.59
N LEU A 17 -7.11 -12.69 -5.67
CA LEU A 17 -7.53 -13.66 -4.66
C LEU A 17 -6.60 -14.88 -4.64
N ASP A 18 -6.16 -15.37 -5.80
CA ASP A 18 -5.17 -16.44 -5.86
C ASP A 18 -3.82 -15.99 -5.27
N LEU A 19 -3.34 -14.81 -5.63
CA LEU A 19 -2.09 -14.23 -5.12
C LEU A 19 -2.07 -14.10 -3.59
N GLY A 20 -3.19 -13.69 -3.00
CA GLY A 20 -3.37 -13.54 -1.56
C GLY A 20 -3.84 -14.79 -0.82
N SER A 21 -3.83 -15.96 -1.46
CA SER A 21 -4.29 -17.20 -0.84
C SER A 21 -3.39 -17.66 0.32
N ASP A 22 -4.00 -18.31 1.31
CA ASP A 22 -3.31 -18.83 2.50
C ASP A 22 -2.14 -19.74 2.13
N GLU A 23 -2.29 -20.58 1.09
CA GLU A 23 -1.26 -21.50 0.63
C GLU A 23 -0.01 -20.75 0.16
N ARG A 24 -0.17 -19.74 -0.71
CA ARG A 24 0.96 -18.96 -1.25
C ARG A 24 1.62 -18.11 -0.17
N LEU A 25 0.83 -17.51 0.71
CA LEU A 25 1.34 -16.69 1.81
C LEU A 25 2.12 -17.54 2.82
N ALA A 26 1.61 -18.72 3.17
CA ALA A 26 2.27 -19.63 4.10
C ALA A 26 3.62 -20.11 3.54
N ASP A 27 3.68 -20.47 2.25
CA ASP A 27 4.92 -20.93 1.62
C ASP A 27 5.99 -19.82 1.59
N GLY A 28 5.60 -18.59 1.21
CA GLY A 28 6.51 -17.44 1.25
C GLY A 28 6.98 -17.08 2.65
N ALA A 29 6.08 -17.12 3.64
CA ALA A 29 6.40 -16.85 5.04
C ALA A 29 7.36 -17.91 5.63
N ALA A 30 7.17 -19.19 5.30
CA ALA A 30 8.04 -20.28 5.74
C ALA A 30 9.46 -20.14 5.17
N GLN A 31 9.58 -19.75 3.89
CA GLN A 31 10.89 -19.46 3.29
C GLN A 31 11.57 -18.27 3.98
N LEU A 32 10.82 -17.21 4.28
CA LEU A 32 11.37 -16.03 4.96
C LEU A 32 11.78 -16.32 6.41
N ALA A 33 11.07 -17.22 7.11
CA ALA A 33 11.40 -17.61 8.49
C ALA A 33 12.82 -18.16 8.62
N ALA A 34 13.36 -18.81 7.58
CA ALA A 34 14.74 -19.30 7.56
C ALA A 34 15.78 -18.17 7.71
N GLU A 35 15.43 -16.96 7.26
CA GLU A 35 16.27 -15.76 7.33
C GLU A 35 16.16 -15.03 8.69
N LYS A 36 15.32 -15.53 9.61
CA LYS A 36 15.10 -14.97 10.97
C LYS A 36 14.81 -13.45 10.96
N PRO A 37 13.78 -12.99 10.23
CA PRO A 37 13.39 -11.59 10.24
C PRO A 37 12.86 -11.18 11.62
N ASP A 38 12.99 -9.91 11.99
CA ASP A 38 12.33 -9.37 13.19
C ASP A 38 10.84 -9.07 12.96
N ALA A 39 10.44 -8.79 11.71
CA ALA A 39 9.06 -8.57 11.28
C ALA A 39 8.88 -8.87 9.78
N VAL A 40 7.64 -9.10 9.35
CA VAL A 40 7.31 -9.45 7.96
C VAL A 40 6.22 -8.52 7.40
N MET A 41 6.41 -8.07 6.16
CA MET A 41 5.38 -7.35 5.42
C MET A 41 4.92 -8.17 4.22
N TRP A 42 3.62 -8.43 4.13
CA TRP A 42 2.97 -8.78 2.87
C TRP A 42 2.91 -7.53 2.01
N ALA A 43 3.94 -7.35 1.18
CA ALA A 43 4.15 -6.16 0.35
C ALA A 43 3.29 -6.17 -0.92
N CYS A 44 1.98 -6.30 -0.75
CA CYS A 44 0.98 -6.22 -1.80
C CYS A 44 -0.24 -5.46 -1.29
N THR A 45 -0.64 -4.41 -2.01
CA THR A 45 -1.84 -3.64 -1.66
C THR A 45 -3.09 -4.39 -2.11
N SER A 46 -3.16 -4.76 -3.40
CA SER A 46 -4.33 -5.30 -4.08
C SER A 46 -4.69 -6.72 -3.65
N GLY A 47 -3.72 -7.63 -3.57
CA GLY A 47 -3.93 -8.98 -3.04
C GLY A 47 -4.34 -9.03 -1.57
N SER A 48 -4.33 -7.89 -0.86
CA SER A 48 -4.85 -7.79 0.51
C SER A 48 -6.17 -7.04 0.59
N PHE A 49 -6.36 -5.91 -0.10
CA PHE A 49 -7.62 -5.16 0.02
C PHE A 49 -8.83 -5.87 -0.61
N VAL A 50 -8.63 -6.74 -1.61
CA VAL A 50 -9.75 -7.47 -2.26
C VAL A 50 -10.41 -8.47 -1.31
N PHE A 51 -9.72 -8.89 -0.25
CA PHE A 51 -10.25 -9.71 0.84
C PHE A 51 -11.03 -8.90 1.89
N GLY A 52 -11.07 -7.57 1.73
CA GLY A 52 -11.66 -6.66 2.71
C GLY A 52 -10.84 -6.56 4.01
N PRO A 53 -11.29 -5.72 4.97
CA PRO A 53 -10.53 -5.46 6.20
C PRO A 53 -10.27 -6.71 7.05
N GLN A 54 -11.29 -7.55 7.26
CA GLN A 54 -11.14 -8.76 8.06
C GLN A 54 -10.20 -9.77 7.39
N GLY A 55 -10.40 -10.03 6.10
CA GLY A 55 -9.56 -10.98 5.37
C GLY A 55 -8.10 -10.52 5.29
N ALA A 56 -7.83 -9.21 5.16
CA ALA A 56 -6.47 -8.69 5.25
C ALA A 56 -5.83 -8.91 6.63
N GLN A 57 -6.60 -8.77 7.72
CA GLN A 57 -6.12 -9.07 9.07
C GLN A 57 -5.86 -10.57 9.25
N ASP A 58 -6.72 -11.42 8.71
CA ASP A 58 -6.57 -12.87 8.76
C ASP A 58 -5.31 -13.32 7.99
N GLN A 59 -5.08 -12.77 6.78
CA GLN A 59 -3.85 -12.97 6.01
C GLN A 59 -2.61 -12.57 6.81
N ALA A 60 -2.61 -11.37 7.41
CA ALA A 60 -1.48 -10.88 8.20
C ALA A 60 -1.23 -11.77 9.43
N ALA A 61 -2.28 -12.23 10.11
CA ALA A 61 -2.18 -13.13 11.25
C ALA A 61 -1.62 -14.50 10.85
N ALA A 62 -2.04 -15.04 9.71
CA ALA A 62 -1.51 -16.30 9.17
C ALA A 62 -0.02 -16.18 8.82
N VAL A 63 0.38 -15.10 8.15
CA VAL A 63 1.80 -14.81 7.86
C VAL A 63 2.61 -14.68 9.15
N ALA A 64 2.10 -13.97 10.17
CA ALA A 64 2.77 -13.83 11.45
C ALA A 64 2.97 -15.18 12.15
N ALA A 65 1.93 -16.03 12.14
CA ALA A 65 1.99 -17.37 12.71
C ALA A 65 3.01 -18.27 12.00
N ALA A 66 3.06 -18.23 10.66
CA ALA A 66 4.00 -19.00 9.87
C ALA A 66 5.45 -18.51 10.02
N ALA A 67 5.67 -17.20 10.07
CA ALA A 67 6.99 -16.60 10.22
C ALA A 67 7.52 -16.61 11.67
N GLY A 68 6.63 -16.73 12.66
CA GLY A 68 6.97 -16.67 14.08
C GLY A 68 7.28 -15.26 14.61
N VAL A 69 6.98 -14.22 13.83
CA VAL A 69 7.26 -12.81 14.15
C VAL A 69 6.09 -11.92 13.72
N PRO A 70 5.97 -10.67 14.23
CA PRO A 70 4.89 -9.77 13.83
C PRO A 70 4.84 -9.56 12.32
N ALA A 71 3.62 -9.55 11.77
CA ALA A 71 3.41 -9.29 10.35
C ALA A 71 2.22 -8.36 10.07
N SER A 72 2.22 -7.75 8.89
CA SER A 72 1.13 -6.90 8.37
C SER A 72 1.14 -6.89 6.85
N SER A 73 0.18 -6.21 6.21
CA SER A 73 0.14 -5.97 4.77
C SER A 73 0.20 -4.48 4.40
N THR A 74 0.43 -4.19 3.13
CA THR A 74 0.41 -2.82 2.58
C THR A 74 -0.97 -2.16 2.68
N SER A 75 -2.06 -2.89 2.49
CA SER A 75 -3.42 -2.34 2.64
C SER A 75 -3.69 -1.88 4.09
N ILE A 76 -3.33 -2.71 5.07
CA ILE A 76 -3.41 -2.35 6.50
C ILE A 76 -2.52 -1.14 6.80
N ALA A 77 -1.32 -1.10 6.20
CA ALA A 77 -0.38 0.00 6.38
C ALA A 77 -0.96 1.36 5.96
N PHE A 78 -1.77 1.41 4.92
CA PHE A 78 -2.46 2.66 4.53
C PHE A 78 -3.40 3.16 5.63
N VAL A 79 -4.26 2.28 6.15
CA VAL A 79 -5.22 2.65 7.20
C VAL A 79 -4.50 3.09 8.47
N ASP A 80 -3.43 2.40 8.84
CA ASP A 80 -2.64 2.74 10.03
C ASP A 80 -1.84 4.05 9.84
N ALA A 81 -1.32 4.32 8.64
CA ALA A 81 -0.65 5.57 8.32
C ALA A 81 -1.64 6.76 8.41
N LEU A 82 -2.86 6.62 7.89
CA LEU A 82 -3.90 7.64 8.02
C LEU A 82 -4.23 7.92 9.50
N ARG A 83 -4.42 6.87 10.30
CA ARG A 83 -4.67 7.01 11.75
C ARG A 83 -3.49 7.67 12.46
N HIS A 84 -2.27 7.29 12.12
CA HIS A 84 -1.06 7.86 12.68
C HIS A 84 -0.97 9.36 12.43
N LEU A 85 -1.33 9.81 11.23
CA LEU A 85 -1.34 11.22 10.82
C LEU A 85 -2.62 11.97 11.23
N GLY A 86 -3.63 11.29 11.75
CA GLY A 86 -4.92 11.90 12.09
C GLY A 86 -5.72 12.36 10.86
N ILE A 87 -5.48 11.75 9.70
CA ILE A 87 -6.09 12.14 8.41
C ILE A 87 -7.35 11.30 8.16
N ARG A 88 -8.43 11.95 7.70
CA ARG A 88 -9.70 11.28 7.42
C ARG A 88 -10.12 11.42 5.96
N ARG A 89 -10.10 12.63 5.38
CA ARG A 89 -10.55 12.87 4.00
C ARG A 89 -9.40 12.70 3.03
N VAL A 90 -9.54 11.82 2.05
CA VAL A 90 -8.44 11.45 1.16
C VAL A 90 -8.86 11.42 -0.31
N ALA A 91 -7.92 11.69 -1.20
CA ALA A 91 -8.04 11.39 -2.62
C ALA A 91 -7.24 10.11 -2.94
N VAL A 92 -7.67 9.34 -3.93
CA VAL A 92 -7.00 8.11 -4.37
C VAL A 92 -6.52 8.26 -5.80
N ALA A 93 -5.22 8.11 -6.02
CA ALA A 93 -4.57 8.12 -7.33
C ALA A 93 -4.16 6.69 -7.70
N ALA A 94 -5.11 5.88 -8.16
CA ALA A 94 -4.89 4.49 -8.51
C ALA A 94 -4.46 4.31 -9.98
N SER A 95 -3.50 3.42 -10.19
CA SER A 95 -3.11 2.87 -11.50
C SER A 95 -4.14 1.84 -12.03
N TYR A 96 -4.88 1.21 -11.12
CA TYR A 96 -5.76 0.08 -11.37
C TYR A 96 -6.94 0.39 -12.31
N PRO A 97 -7.58 -0.66 -12.87
CA PRO A 97 -8.96 -0.60 -13.34
C PRO A 97 -9.92 -0.11 -12.24
N ASP A 98 -11.02 0.54 -12.64
CA ASP A 98 -11.98 1.17 -11.71
C ASP A 98 -12.56 0.16 -10.69
N ASP A 99 -12.97 -1.02 -11.15
CA ASP A 99 -13.53 -2.08 -10.30
C ASP A 99 -12.54 -2.52 -9.20
N VAL A 100 -11.27 -2.66 -9.53
CA VAL A 100 -10.21 -2.97 -8.55
C VAL A 100 -9.95 -1.79 -7.61
N ALA A 101 -9.93 -0.55 -8.13
CA ALA A 101 -9.73 0.65 -7.32
C ALA A 101 -10.88 0.84 -6.29
N GLN A 102 -12.12 0.50 -6.65
CA GLN A 102 -13.28 0.57 -5.75
C GLN A 102 -13.13 -0.35 -4.52
N HIS A 103 -12.48 -1.51 -4.66
CA HIS A 103 -12.18 -2.35 -3.50
C HIS A 103 -11.23 -1.67 -2.51
N PHE A 104 -10.26 -0.90 -3.00
CA PHE A 104 -9.38 -0.11 -2.13
C PHE A 104 -10.15 1.02 -1.43
N VAL A 105 -11.05 1.70 -2.12
CA VAL A 105 -11.96 2.71 -1.53
C VAL A 105 -12.81 2.10 -0.41
N ALA A 106 -13.40 0.92 -0.64
CA ALA A 106 -14.17 0.21 0.36
C ALA A 106 -13.32 -0.17 1.58
N PHE A 107 -12.08 -0.63 1.35
CA PHE A 107 -11.13 -0.96 2.41
C PHE A 107 -10.79 0.25 3.29
N LEU A 108 -10.45 1.40 2.66
CA LEU A 108 -10.17 2.65 3.36
C LEU A 108 -11.38 3.16 4.15
N THR A 109 -12.57 3.09 3.55
CA THR A 109 -13.83 3.52 4.17
C THR A 109 -14.13 2.70 5.43
N ALA A 110 -13.96 1.39 5.37
CA ALA A 110 -14.09 0.53 6.54
C ALA A 110 -13.00 0.79 7.60
N GLY A 111 -11.83 1.30 7.17
CA GLY A 111 -10.77 1.79 8.05
C GLY A 111 -11.07 3.12 8.76
N GLY A 112 -12.13 3.82 8.35
CA GLY A 112 -12.58 5.10 8.91
C GLY A 112 -12.26 6.33 8.05
N ALA A 113 -11.66 6.14 6.87
CA ALA A 113 -11.38 7.22 5.93
C ALA A 113 -12.63 7.60 5.11
N GLU A 114 -12.59 8.78 4.53
CA GLU A 114 -13.60 9.32 3.62
C GLU A 114 -12.92 9.64 2.30
N VAL A 115 -13.20 8.84 1.26
CA VAL A 115 -12.61 9.06 -0.07
C VAL A 115 -13.44 10.10 -0.82
N VAL A 116 -12.88 11.30 -0.99
CA VAL A 116 -13.58 12.44 -1.62
C VAL A 116 -13.35 12.53 -3.13
N SER A 117 -12.31 11.85 -3.63
CA SER A 117 -11.98 11.76 -5.05
C SER A 117 -11.21 10.48 -5.34
N MET A 118 -11.42 9.90 -6.52
CA MET A 118 -10.68 8.74 -7.01
C MET A 118 -10.37 8.92 -8.50
N GLY A 119 -9.10 8.76 -8.87
CA GLY A 119 -8.65 8.54 -10.23
C GLY A 119 -8.22 7.09 -10.43
N SER A 120 -8.56 6.51 -11.58
CA SER A 120 -8.16 5.17 -12.02
C SER A 120 -7.57 5.25 -13.42
N HIS A 121 -6.42 4.60 -13.67
CA HIS A 121 -5.72 4.67 -14.96
C HIS A 121 -5.81 3.40 -15.81
N GLY A 122 -6.57 2.39 -15.36
CA GLY A 122 -6.91 1.22 -16.18
C GLY A 122 -5.71 0.39 -16.61
N ILE A 123 -4.61 0.43 -15.86
CA ILE A 123 -3.40 -0.35 -16.15
C ILE A 123 -3.61 -1.76 -15.62
N TYR A 124 -3.56 -2.75 -16.50
CA TYR A 124 -4.00 -4.12 -16.19
C TYR A 124 -2.93 -4.98 -15.55
N THR A 125 -1.65 -4.61 -15.61
CA THR A 125 -0.56 -5.43 -15.07
C THR A 125 0.39 -4.64 -14.19
N ALA A 126 0.97 -5.30 -13.19
CA ALA A 126 2.03 -4.73 -12.37
C ALA A 126 3.27 -4.36 -13.20
N ALA A 127 3.58 -5.15 -14.24
CA ALA A 127 4.70 -4.90 -15.15
C ALA A 127 4.56 -3.56 -15.89
N GLU A 128 3.36 -3.24 -16.41
CA GLU A 128 3.10 -1.96 -17.06
C GLU A 128 3.23 -0.78 -16.08
N VAL A 129 2.72 -0.93 -14.85
CA VAL A 129 2.87 0.11 -13.81
C VAL A 129 4.33 0.40 -13.51
N GLY A 130 5.19 -0.63 -13.47
CA GLY A 130 6.62 -0.48 -13.25
C GLY A 130 7.36 0.34 -14.33
N THR A 131 6.73 0.58 -15.48
CA THR A 131 7.28 1.41 -16.56
C THR A 131 6.91 2.90 -16.47
N LEU A 132 6.01 3.27 -15.55
CA LEU A 132 5.60 4.67 -15.38
C LEU A 132 6.79 5.54 -14.97
N THR A 133 6.99 6.61 -15.72
CA THR A 133 8.00 7.63 -15.41
C THR A 133 7.58 8.47 -14.21
N PRO A 134 8.53 9.08 -13.48
CA PRO A 134 8.23 10.01 -12.39
C PRO A 134 7.22 11.11 -12.75
N ASP A 135 7.30 11.67 -13.96
CA ASP A 135 6.40 12.74 -14.39
C ASP A 135 4.99 12.23 -14.67
N GLN A 136 4.83 10.99 -15.16
CA GLN A 136 3.52 10.35 -15.29
C GLN A 136 2.88 10.09 -13.93
N VAL A 137 3.67 9.66 -12.94
CA VAL A 137 3.18 9.47 -11.57
C VAL A 137 2.74 10.80 -10.94
N VAL A 138 3.53 11.87 -11.12
CA VAL A 138 3.16 13.22 -10.66
C VAL A 138 1.86 13.68 -11.32
N ALA A 139 1.73 13.52 -12.64
CA ALA A 139 0.52 13.90 -13.36
C ALA A 139 -0.72 13.13 -12.85
N MET A 140 -0.57 11.83 -12.58
CA MET A 140 -1.62 11.00 -12.00
C MET A 140 -2.06 11.50 -10.61
N VAL A 141 -1.10 11.84 -9.74
CA VAL A 141 -1.38 12.37 -8.40
C VAL A 141 -2.08 13.71 -8.46
N VAL A 142 -1.61 14.62 -9.31
CA VAL A 142 -2.23 15.94 -9.51
C VAL A 142 -3.66 15.82 -10.06
N ALA A 143 -3.89 14.89 -11.01
CA ALA A 143 -5.21 14.69 -11.61
C ALA A 143 -6.24 14.10 -10.64
N ALA A 144 -5.81 13.27 -9.68
CA ALA A 144 -6.68 12.67 -8.70
C ALA A 144 -6.98 13.57 -7.49
N ASP A 145 -6.14 14.58 -7.24
CA ASP A 145 -6.27 15.46 -6.08
C ASP A 145 -7.61 16.20 -6.04
N HIS A 146 -8.02 16.56 -4.82
CA HIS A 146 -9.26 17.27 -4.56
C HIS A 146 -9.08 18.33 -3.45
N PRO A 147 -9.69 19.52 -3.55
CA PRO A 147 -9.57 20.57 -2.52
C PRO A 147 -9.93 20.12 -1.11
N ASP A 148 -10.92 19.23 -0.96
CA ASP A 148 -11.37 18.73 0.35
C ASP A 148 -10.52 17.57 0.90
N ALA A 149 -9.59 17.03 0.09
CA ALA A 149 -8.69 15.96 0.51
C ALA A 149 -7.53 16.51 1.35
N GLU A 150 -7.28 15.86 2.48
CA GLU A 150 -6.17 16.13 3.40
C GLU A 150 -4.88 15.38 2.98
N ALA A 151 -5.00 14.31 2.19
CA ALA A 151 -3.88 13.58 1.58
C ALA A 151 -4.28 12.88 0.26
N VAL A 152 -3.29 12.55 -0.56
CA VAL A 152 -3.46 11.71 -1.76
C VAL A 152 -2.79 10.35 -1.56
N LEU A 153 -3.49 9.27 -1.89
CA LEU A 153 -2.99 7.89 -1.73
C LEU A 153 -2.64 7.30 -3.09
N VAL A 154 -1.46 6.70 -3.20
CA VAL A 154 -0.93 6.03 -4.41
C VAL A 154 -0.75 4.54 -4.09
N PRO A 155 -1.78 3.70 -4.29
CA PRO A 155 -1.84 2.37 -3.69
C PRO A 155 -1.10 1.26 -4.43
N ASP A 156 -0.11 1.55 -5.27
CA ASP A 156 0.56 0.53 -6.09
C ASP A 156 2.05 0.31 -5.71
N THR A 157 2.39 -0.92 -5.32
CA THR A 157 3.75 -1.34 -4.95
C THR A 157 4.68 -1.51 -6.16
N ALA A 158 4.15 -1.70 -7.37
CA ALA A 158 4.97 -1.77 -8.59
C ALA A 158 5.47 -0.39 -9.04
N MET A 159 4.85 0.69 -8.54
CA MET A 159 5.18 2.05 -8.94
C MET A 159 6.42 2.58 -8.21
N HIS A 160 7.45 2.99 -8.95
CA HIS A 160 8.71 3.51 -8.40
C HIS A 160 8.54 4.91 -7.77
N THR A 161 8.09 4.96 -6.53
CA THR A 161 7.66 6.20 -5.86
C THR A 161 8.60 6.72 -4.77
N LEU A 162 9.42 5.87 -4.15
CA LEU A 162 10.23 6.25 -2.99
C LEU A 162 11.16 7.44 -3.25
N ALA A 163 11.78 7.51 -4.43
CA ALA A 163 12.70 8.59 -4.79
C ALA A 163 12.01 9.93 -5.12
N ILE A 164 10.69 9.96 -5.16
CA ILE A 164 9.91 11.12 -5.62
C ILE A 164 8.79 11.53 -4.66
N VAL A 165 8.71 10.96 -3.45
CA VAL A 165 7.64 11.26 -2.48
C VAL A 165 7.54 12.77 -2.22
N ASP A 166 8.66 13.43 -1.91
CA ASP A 166 8.69 14.89 -1.68
C ASP A 166 8.24 15.69 -2.92
N LYS A 167 8.56 15.20 -4.13
CA LYS A 167 8.10 15.81 -5.39
C LYS A 167 6.59 15.66 -5.54
N LEU A 168 6.02 14.52 -5.14
CA LEU A 168 4.58 14.30 -5.14
C LEU A 168 3.89 15.25 -4.15
N GLU A 169 4.38 15.33 -2.90
CA GLU A 169 3.83 16.24 -1.89
C GLU A 169 3.92 17.71 -2.34
N ALA A 170 5.04 18.12 -2.92
CA ALA A 170 5.21 19.46 -3.46
C ALA A 170 4.25 19.78 -4.61
N ALA A 171 3.87 18.79 -5.43
CA ALA A 171 2.99 19.00 -6.57
C ALA A 171 1.52 19.26 -6.17
N VAL A 172 1.06 18.69 -5.05
CA VAL A 172 -0.32 18.85 -4.55
C VAL A 172 -0.43 19.69 -3.27
N GLY A 173 0.70 20.06 -2.66
CA GLY A 173 0.74 20.86 -1.44
C GLY A 173 0.16 20.16 -0.19
N LYS A 174 0.08 18.83 -0.19
CA LYS A 174 -0.46 18.01 0.89
C LYS A 174 0.27 16.66 0.98
N PRO A 175 0.17 15.93 2.10
CA PRO A 175 0.77 14.61 2.25
C PRO A 175 0.37 13.65 1.11
N VAL A 176 1.35 12.88 0.64
CA VAL A 176 1.14 11.82 -0.35
C VAL A 176 1.62 10.52 0.25
N LEU A 177 0.70 9.56 0.38
CA LEU A 177 0.97 8.23 0.92
C LEU A 177 1.12 7.24 -0.22
N THR A 178 2.32 6.72 -0.43
CA THR A 178 2.60 5.73 -1.47
C THR A 178 2.66 4.32 -0.88
N ALA A 179 2.27 3.30 -1.65
CA ALA A 179 2.26 1.92 -1.19
C ALA A 179 3.63 1.46 -0.68
N ASN A 180 4.71 1.86 -1.34
CA ASN A 180 6.07 1.53 -0.93
C ASN A 180 6.43 2.16 0.42
N GLN A 181 6.17 3.47 0.59
CA GLN A 181 6.56 4.16 1.83
C GLN A 181 5.74 3.68 3.03
N VAL A 182 4.42 3.44 2.87
CA VAL A 182 3.58 2.97 3.98
C VAL A 182 3.96 1.54 4.37
N THR A 183 4.38 0.71 3.41
CA THR A 183 4.86 -0.66 3.67
C THR A 183 6.12 -0.63 4.54
N VAL A 184 7.10 0.21 4.19
CA VAL A 184 8.33 0.37 4.99
C VAL A 184 8.01 0.93 6.37
N TRP A 185 7.17 1.96 6.43
CA TRP A 185 6.75 2.59 7.70
C TRP A 185 6.10 1.57 8.63
N LYS A 186 5.15 0.78 8.12
CA LYS A 186 4.44 -0.23 8.91
C LYS A 186 5.38 -1.34 9.37
N GLY A 187 6.29 -1.81 8.51
CA GLY A 187 7.29 -2.80 8.88
C GLY A 187 8.16 -2.35 10.06
N LEU A 188 8.63 -1.10 10.04
CA LEU A 188 9.36 -0.50 11.17
C LEU A 188 8.47 -0.33 12.41
N ALA A 189 7.22 0.10 12.22
CA ALA A 189 6.28 0.32 13.30
C ALA A 189 5.91 -0.95 14.06
N LEU A 190 6.00 -2.14 13.42
CA LEU A 190 5.84 -3.43 14.09
C LEU A 190 6.94 -3.70 15.14
N LEU A 191 8.11 -3.06 15.00
CA LEU A 191 9.27 -3.23 15.87
C LEU A 191 9.39 -2.14 16.93
N GLY A 192 8.61 -1.05 16.84
CA GLY A 192 8.61 0.04 17.80
C GLY A 192 8.54 1.42 17.15
N PRO A 193 9.09 2.46 17.81
CA PRO A 193 9.11 3.82 17.27
C PRO A 193 9.81 3.88 15.91
N VAL A 194 9.12 4.45 14.91
CA VAL A 194 9.67 4.65 13.57
C VAL A 194 10.62 5.85 13.59
N PRO A 195 11.88 5.72 13.13
CA PRO A 195 12.79 6.85 13.04
C PRO A 195 12.35 7.81 11.94
N SER A 196 12.75 9.07 12.10
CA SER A 196 12.64 10.08 11.05
C SER A 196 13.54 9.73 9.88
N LEU A 197 13.00 9.70 8.67
CA LEU A 197 13.72 9.39 7.43
C LEU A 197 13.46 10.51 6.40
N PRO A 198 14.34 11.53 6.35
CA PRO A 198 14.22 12.61 5.39
C PRO A 198 14.16 12.10 3.94
N GLY A 199 13.30 12.70 3.12
CA GLY A 199 13.10 12.30 1.72
C GLY A 199 11.98 11.28 1.49
N LEU A 200 11.35 10.75 2.55
CA LEU A 200 10.20 9.84 2.47
C LEU A 200 8.87 10.52 2.83
N GLY A 201 8.78 11.84 2.58
CA GLY A 201 7.57 12.64 2.79
C GLY A 201 7.14 12.79 4.24
N THR A 202 5.94 13.36 4.39
CA THR A 202 5.34 13.72 5.68
C THR A 202 5.20 12.54 6.63
N LEU A 203 5.00 11.31 6.12
CA LEU A 203 4.84 10.11 6.96
C LEU A 203 6.07 9.79 7.82
N PHE A 204 7.27 10.12 7.33
CA PHE A 204 8.54 9.91 8.02
C PHE A 204 9.15 11.21 8.57
N GLY A 205 8.41 12.33 8.51
CA GLY A 205 8.85 13.59 9.09
C GLY A 205 8.71 13.61 10.60
N ASP A 206 9.48 14.49 11.26
CA ASP A 206 9.31 14.76 12.69
C ASP A 206 7.94 15.39 12.93
N ARG A 207 7.12 14.80 13.80
CA ARG A 207 5.98 15.50 14.38
C ARG A 207 6.52 16.62 15.27
N GLN A 208 6.45 17.86 14.81
CA GLN A 208 6.60 19.04 15.66
C GLN A 208 5.33 19.27 16.48
#